data_AF-A0A6I1EFG0-F1
#
_entry.id   AF-A0A6I1EFG0-F1
#
_cell.length_a   1.000
_cell.length_b   1.000
_cell.length_c   1.000
_cell.angle_alpha   90.00
_cell.angle_beta   90.00
_cell.angle_gamma   90.00
#
_symmetry.space_group_name_H-M   'P 1'
#
loop_
_entity.id
_entity.type
_entity.pdbx_description
1 polymer ?
#
loop_
_entity_poly.entity_id
_entity_poly.type
_entity_poly.pdbx_seq_one_letter_code
_entity_poly.pdbx_strand_id
1 'polypeptide(L)'
;MRHQVLLIEDDDALRMSLTQTLSLEGISVIQANGFDQARRTIRANFAGIVLSDMRMPQKNGFDVLEYVKSVDEDLPVVFLTGEADVPMALRAMKEGAYDFLEKPCSTSALQEVLKRALSYRKMVRQTRSLESALKHRDAASVNFPGKSAAVKELRGTLRKVSSLRAHVHLHGEIGVGKKLAAYTIHSLSEDRETLLSLNFQHVPENAVQDLNVPKELTDLTLKNINLASPNQQHQLLDLIVRRPNLRLLFTSIHSMEQLVQHGFHEDLAGVRIIQVKVPTLKERKQDLPILIESLMRQSARSMDMDMPDIPHTLHAQVMAKNWDDNLPEMRDFAQSMVLGLNMRTHKAETLTLAQQMEAFEKLVLIETLKKNNGKASESAIALGLPRKTFYDHLARFDIRPKDFKNT
;
A
#
# COMPACT_ATOMS: atom_id res chain seq x y z
N MET A 1 4.24 26.98 -7.46
CA MET A 1 5.10 25.95 -6.82
C MET A 1 6.54 26.41 -6.97
N ARG A 2 7.34 26.40 -5.90
CA ARG A 2 8.74 26.83 -5.97
C ARG A 2 9.55 25.79 -6.74
N HIS A 3 10.24 26.19 -7.81
CA HIS A 3 11.17 25.33 -8.53
C HIS A 3 12.35 25.01 -7.62
N GLN A 4 12.73 23.74 -7.50
CA GLN A 4 13.80 23.30 -6.59
C GLN A 4 14.98 22.73 -7.40
N VAL A 5 16.20 23.12 -7.03
CA VAL A 5 17.44 22.55 -7.58
C VAL A 5 18.29 22.08 -6.41
N LEU A 6 18.70 20.81 -6.43
CA LEU A 6 19.74 20.28 -5.55
C LEU A 6 21.09 20.55 -6.22
N LEU A 7 21.84 21.53 -5.71
CA LEU A 7 23.16 21.88 -6.19
C LEU A 7 24.22 21.11 -5.39
N ILE A 8 25.03 20.31 -6.08
CA ILE A 8 26.13 19.54 -5.52
C ILE A 8 27.44 20.09 -6.09
N GLU A 9 28.24 20.72 -5.24
CA GLU A 9 29.48 21.41 -5.63
C GLU A 9 30.42 21.40 -4.42
N ASP A 10 31.65 20.91 -4.57
CA ASP A 10 32.62 20.82 -3.47
C ASP A 10 33.30 22.16 -3.18
N ASP A 11 33.46 23.03 -4.19
CA ASP A 11 33.98 24.39 -3.99
C ASP A 11 32.92 25.30 -3.34
N ASP A 12 33.21 25.76 -2.13
CA ASP A 12 32.32 26.60 -1.34
C ASP A 12 32.01 27.95 -2.02
N ALA A 13 33.00 28.58 -2.65
CA ALA A 13 32.84 29.89 -3.29
C ALA A 13 31.97 29.79 -4.53
N LEU A 14 32.20 28.76 -5.36
CA LEU A 14 31.40 28.49 -6.55
C LEU A 14 29.98 28.08 -6.17
N ARG A 15 29.80 27.23 -5.15
CA ARG A 15 28.48 26.81 -4.66
C ARG A 15 27.67 28.01 -4.16
N MET A 16 28.28 28.93 -3.43
CA MET A 16 27.63 30.16 -2.96
C MET A 16 27.24 31.07 -4.13
N SER A 17 28.14 31.26 -5.09
CA SER A 17 27.91 32.10 -6.29
C SER A 17 26.75 31.56 -7.14
N LEU A 18 26.75 30.26 -7.43
CA LEU A 18 25.66 29.60 -8.17
C LEU A 18 24.35 29.68 -7.39
N THR A 19 24.39 29.48 -6.07
CA THR A 19 23.19 29.60 -5.23
C THR A 19 22.58 31.00 -5.29
N GLN A 20 23.38 32.05 -5.18
CA GLN A 20 22.90 33.43 -5.27
C GLN A 20 22.28 33.70 -6.65
N THR A 21 22.98 33.29 -7.70
CA THR A 21 22.52 33.45 -9.09
C THR A 21 21.15 32.80 -9.31
N LEU A 22 20.99 31.55 -8.87
CA LEU A 22 19.72 30.82 -9.00
C LEU A 22 18.62 31.39 -8.11
N SER A 23 18.97 31.90 -6.92
CA SER A 23 18.00 32.49 -5.99
C SER A 23 17.42 33.80 -6.53
N LEU A 24 18.23 34.61 -7.21
CA LEU A 24 17.77 35.85 -7.87
C LEU A 24 16.73 35.58 -8.96
N GLU A 25 16.80 34.40 -9.59
CA GLU A 25 15.86 33.94 -10.61
C GLU A 25 14.62 33.24 -10.02
N GLY A 26 14.46 33.27 -8.70
CA GLY A 26 13.34 32.66 -8.01
C GLY A 26 13.38 31.13 -7.96
N ILE A 27 14.55 30.53 -8.21
CA ILE A 27 14.79 29.09 -8.05
C ILE A 27 15.26 28.82 -6.63
N SER A 28 14.59 27.92 -5.93
CA SER A 28 14.96 27.48 -4.59
C SER A 28 16.10 26.47 -4.67
N VAL A 29 17.25 26.81 -4.11
CA VAL A 29 18.44 25.93 -4.13
C VAL A 29 18.58 25.18 -2.80
N ILE A 30 18.79 23.87 -2.89
CA ILE A 30 19.25 23.03 -1.78
C ILE A 30 20.73 22.77 -2.02
N GLN A 31 21.58 23.21 -1.11
CA GLN A 31 23.03 23.08 -1.26
C GLN A 31 23.53 21.77 -0.67
N ALA A 32 24.43 21.11 -1.39
CA ALA A 32 25.22 19.98 -0.94
C ALA A 32 26.69 20.19 -1.32
N ASN A 33 27.60 19.89 -0.39
CA ASN A 33 29.04 19.98 -0.63
C ASN A 33 29.65 18.69 -1.22
N GLY A 34 28.81 17.70 -1.53
CA GLY A 34 29.24 16.41 -2.06
C GLY A 34 28.14 15.34 -1.97
N PHE A 35 28.48 14.14 -2.39
CA PHE A 35 27.56 13.00 -2.50
C PHE A 35 26.83 12.67 -1.18
N ASP A 36 27.56 12.64 -0.07
CA ASP A 36 27.02 12.22 1.24
C ASP A 36 25.91 13.13 1.78
N GLN A 37 26.01 14.43 1.50
CA GLN A 37 24.97 15.39 1.86
C GLN A 37 23.82 15.33 0.85
N ALA A 38 24.14 15.18 -0.44
CA ALA A 38 23.15 15.11 -1.52
C ALA A 38 22.20 13.92 -1.37
N ARG A 39 22.71 12.73 -1.04
CA ARG A 39 21.90 11.51 -0.89
C ARG A 39 20.78 11.63 0.14
N ARG A 40 20.94 12.48 1.16
CA ARG A 40 19.90 12.71 2.20
C ARG A 40 18.67 13.47 1.65
N THR A 41 18.82 14.16 0.52
CA THR A 41 17.76 14.95 -0.10
C THR A 41 17.12 14.21 -1.29
N ILE A 42 17.90 13.37 -1.97
CA ILE A 42 17.46 12.60 -3.12
C ILE A 42 16.45 11.54 -2.65
N ARG A 43 15.24 11.62 -3.17
CA ARG A 43 14.13 10.71 -2.86
C ARG A 43 13.24 10.53 -4.07
N ALA A 44 12.48 9.43 -4.09
CA ALA A 44 11.49 9.17 -5.11
C ALA A 44 10.50 10.35 -5.22
N ASN A 45 10.17 10.76 -6.45
CA ASN A 45 9.24 11.85 -6.74
C ASN A 45 9.67 13.24 -6.22
N PHE A 46 10.97 13.47 -6.03
CA PHE A 46 11.52 14.80 -5.74
C PHE A 46 11.01 15.85 -6.75
N ALA A 47 10.56 17.00 -6.26
CA ALA A 47 9.87 18.02 -7.05
C ALA A 47 10.81 18.93 -7.86
N GLY A 48 12.12 18.71 -7.73
CA GLY A 48 13.17 19.48 -8.38
C GLY A 48 14.07 18.62 -9.27
N ILE A 49 15.22 19.18 -9.62
CA ILE A 49 16.28 18.53 -10.42
C ILE A 49 17.60 18.53 -9.65
N VAL A 50 18.56 17.72 -10.09
CA VAL A 50 19.93 17.69 -9.55
C VAL A 50 20.85 18.44 -10.50
N LEU A 51 21.66 19.34 -9.96
CA LEU A 51 22.76 20.01 -10.64
C LEU A 51 24.04 19.62 -9.90
N SER A 52 24.91 18.86 -10.53
CA SER A 52 26.10 18.30 -9.89
C SER A 52 27.36 18.70 -10.63
N ASP A 53 28.45 19.01 -9.90
CA ASP A 53 29.78 18.94 -10.50
C ASP A 53 30.09 17.49 -10.93
N MET A 54 30.81 17.35 -12.03
CA MET A 54 31.35 16.09 -12.52
C MET A 54 32.51 15.61 -11.65
N ARG A 55 33.37 16.51 -11.20
CA ARG A 55 34.53 16.19 -10.35
C ARG A 55 34.26 16.63 -8.94
N MET A 56 34.26 15.68 -8.01
CA MET A 56 34.15 15.94 -6.59
C MET A 56 35.05 14.96 -5.82
N PRO A 57 35.51 15.31 -4.61
CA PRO A 57 36.30 14.42 -3.76
C PRO A 57 35.52 13.16 -3.37
N GLN A 58 36.21 12.02 -3.28
CA GLN A 58 35.70 10.70 -2.87
C GLN A 58 34.72 10.03 -3.85
N LYS A 59 33.66 10.74 -4.24
CA LYS A 59 32.55 10.27 -5.08
C LYS A 59 32.33 11.29 -6.19
N ASN A 60 32.32 10.85 -7.45
CA ASN A 60 32.22 11.76 -8.59
C ASN A 60 30.77 11.90 -9.10
N GLY A 61 30.57 12.68 -10.16
CA GLY A 61 29.24 12.87 -10.75
C GLY A 61 28.55 11.58 -11.21
N PHE A 62 29.29 10.54 -11.58
CA PHE A 62 28.71 9.25 -11.97
C PHE A 62 28.11 8.51 -10.77
N ASP A 63 28.74 8.58 -9.59
CA ASP A 63 28.16 8.02 -8.37
C ASP A 63 26.82 8.68 -8.02
N VAL A 64 26.71 9.99 -8.25
CA VAL A 64 25.44 10.72 -8.08
C VAL A 64 24.41 10.21 -9.08
N LEU A 65 24.77 10.07 -10.36
CA LEU A 65 23.85 9.60 -11.41
C LEU A 65 23.33 8.19 -11.13
N GLU A 66 24.23 7.27 -10.77
CA GLU A 66 23.88 5.88 -10.44
C GLU A 66 22.93 5.84 -9.23
N TYR A 67 23.24 6.60 -8.17
CA TYR A 67 22.37 6.67 -7.01
C TYR A 67 21.01 7.30 -7.34
N VAL A 68 20.98 8.41 -8.07
CA VAL A 68 19.75 9.06 -8.51
C VAL A 68 18.89 8.08 -9.31
N LYS A 69 19.48 7.35 -10.26
CA LYS A 69 18.75 6.38 -11.07
C LYS A 69 18.19 5.22 -10.28
N SER A 70 18.92 4.73 -9.27
CA SER A 70 18.41 3.65 -8.40
C SER A 70 17.23 4.10 -7.52
N VAL A 71 17.16 5.39 -7.16
CA VAL A 71 16.07 5.98 -6.36
C VAL A 71 14.88 6.44 -7.21
N ASP A 72 15.15 7.13 -8.33
CA ASP A 72 14.16 7.64 -9.28
C ASP A 72 14.78 7.83 -10.67
N GLU A 73 14.55 6.86 -11.56
CA GLU A 73 15.11 6.83 -12.91
C GLU A 73 14.76 8.07 -13.76
N ASP A 74 13.62 8.71 -13.50
CA ASP A 74 13.18 9.90 -14.25
C ASP A 74 13.53 11.22 -13.54
N LEU A 75 14.42 11.22 -12.54
CA LEU A 75 14.92 12.44 -11.91
C LEU A 75 16.07 13.03 -12.74
N PRO A 76 15.92 14.23 -13.33
CA PRO A 76 16.97 14.82 -14.16
C PRO A 76 18.22 15.18 -13.36
N VAL A 77 19.36 14.73 -13.88
CA VAL A 77 20.69 15.13 -13.42
C VAL A 77 21.36 15.94 -14.52
N VAL A 78 21.69 17.19 -14.20
CA VAL A 78 22.46 18.09 -15.07
C VAL A 78 23.87 18.20 -14.50
N PHE A 79 24.88 18.04 -15.35
CA PHE A 79 26.27 18.16 -14.94
C PHE A 79 26.86 19.53 -15.23
N LEU A 80 27.70 20.03 -14.33
CA LEU A 80 28.65 21.09 -14.59
C LEU A 80 30.03 20.45 -14.79
N THR A 81 30.71 20.74 -15.90
CA THR A 81 31.98 20.08 -16.28
C THR A 81 33.01 21.11 -16.67
N GLY A 82 34.31 20.87 -16.44
CA GLY A 82 35.36 21.68 -17.08
C GLY A 82 35.57 21.29 -18.55
N GLU A 83 36.30 22.10 -19.31
CA GLU A 83 36.67 21.82 -20.71
C GLU A 83 37.40 20.47 -20.87
N ALA A 84 38.25 20.11 -19.90
CA ALA A 84 38.97 18.84 -19.88
C ALA A 84 38.06 17.60 -19.64
N ASP A 85 36.79 17.80 -19.26
CA ASP A 85 35.87 16.74 -18.85
C ASP A 85 34.74 16.47 -19.87
N VAL A 86 34.76 17.13 -21.04
CA VAL A 86 33.76 16.93 -22.10
C VAL A 86 33.59 15.46 -22.50
N PRO A 87 34.66 14.63 -22.63
CA PRO A 87 34.49 13.20 -22.89
C PRO A 87 33.72 12.46 -21.78
N MET A 88 33.90 12.85 -20.51
CA MET A 88 33.14 12.31 -19.38
C MET A 88 31.68 12.77 -19.43
N ALA A 89 31.42 14.02 -19.81
CA ALA A 89 30.07 14.54 -20.00
C ALA A 89 29.30 13.75 -21.07
N LEU A 90 29.93 13.48 -22.21
CA LEU A 90 29.34 12.67 -23.28
C LEU A 90 29.06 11.23 -22.83
N ARG A 91 29.92 10.66 -21.98
CA ARG A 91 29.68 9.35 -21.37
C ARG A 91 28.49 9.40 -20.41
N ALA A 92 28.39 10.43 -19.57
CA ALA A 92 27.27 10.61 -18.66
C ALA A 92 25.93 10.73 -19.42
N MET A 93 25.91 11.38 -20.58
CA MET A 93 24.73 11.40 -21.45
C MET A 93 24.33 10.01 -21.95
N LYS A 94 25.31 9.16 -22.32
CA LYS A 94 25.05 7.75 -22.69
C LYS A 94 24.52 6.94 -21.51
N GLU A 95 24.98 7.25 -20.29
CA GLU A 95 24.52 6.64 -19.06
C GLU A 95 23.23 7.27 -18.52
N GLY A 96 22.63 8.21 -19.25
CA GLY A 96 21.30 8.78 -19.02
C GLY A 96 21.25 10.00 -18.10
N ALA A 97 22.30 10.82 -18.09
CA ALA A 97 22.22 12.21 -17.64
C ALA A 97 21.23 13.00 -18.52
N TYR A 98 20.63 14.04 -17.96
CA TYR A 98 19.66 14.86 -18.69
C TYR A 98 20.36 15.84 -19.64
N ASP A 99 21.38 16.54 -19.16
CA ASP A 99 22.17 17.50 -19.93
C ASP A 99 23.51 17.80 -19.22
N PHE A 100 24.40 18.54 -19.86
CA PHE A 100 25.61 19.06 -19.23
C PHE A 100 25.94 20.49 -19.67
N LEU A 101 26.71 21.19 -18.85
CA LEU A 101 27.16 22.56 -19.09
C LEU A 101 28.65 22.67 -18.78
N GLU A 102 29.38 23.35 -19.67
CA GLU A 102 30.80 23.59 -19.51
C GLU A 102 31.06 24.83 -18.63
N LYS A 103 31.97 24.71 -17.65
CA LYS A 103 32.47 25.78 -16.80
C LYS A 103 33.63 26.49 -17.51
N PRO A 104 33.66 27.84 -17.57
CA PRO A 104 32.67 28.77 -17.04
C PRO A 104 31.44 28.90 -17.96
N CYS A 105 30.23 28.71 -17.41
CA CYS A 105 28.99 28.89 -18.15
C CYS A 105 28.40 30.28 -17.92
N SER A 106 27.76 30.83 -18.95
CA SER A 106 26.97 32.06 -18.79
C SER A 106 25.71 31.79 -17.98
N THR A 107 25.28 32.79 -17.20
CA THR A 107 24.04 32.72 -16.41
C THR A 107 22.83 32.37 -17.28
N SER A 108 22.75 32.90 -18.49
CA SER A 108 21.67 32.62 -19.45
C SER A 108 21.67 31.16 -19.92
N ALA A 109 22.83 30.57 -20.21
CA ALA A 109 22.92 29.17 -20.63
C ALA A 109 22.52 28.23 -19.49
N LEU A 110 22.98 28.50 -18.27
CA LEU A 110 22.60 27.74 -17.08
C LEU A 110 21.07 27.78 -16.85
N GLN A 111 20.48 28.97 -16.92
CA GLN A 111 19.04 29.15 -16.76
C GLN A 111 18.23 28.39 -17.80
N GLU A 112 18.63 28.42 -19.08
CA GLU A 112 17.92 27.73 -20.14
C GLU A 112 17.86 26.22 -19.89
N VAL A 113 19.01 25.61 -19.59
CA VAL A 113 19.10 24.17 -19.30
C VAL A 113 18.26 23.80 -18.08
N LEU A 114 18.38 24.57 -16.98
CA LEU A 114 17.61 24.29 -15.77
C LEU A 114 16.11 24.45 -15.98
N LYS A 115 15.68 25.45 -16.76
CA LYS A 115 14.26 25.66 -17.09
C LYS A 115 13.69 24.50 -17.91
N ARG A 116 14.45 23.98 -18.88
CA ARG A 116 14.08 22.78 -19.65
C ARG A 116 13.97 21.56 -18.73
N ALA A 117 14.99 21.32 -17.90
CA ALA A 117 15.03 20.18 -16.98
C ALA A 117 13.90 20.22 -15.93
N LEU A 118 13.61 21.40 -15.35
CA LEU A 118 12.49 21.61 -14.43
C LEU A 118 11.13 21.37 -15.12
N SER A 119 10.98 21.82 -16.37
CA SER A 119 9.76 21.62 -17.15
C SER A 119 9.55 20.13 -17.48
N TYR A 120 10.62 19.43 -17.88
CA TYR A 120 10.61 17.98 -18.07
C TYR A 120 10.21 17.26 -16.79
N ARG A 121 10.83 17.60 -15.65
CA ARG A 121 10.49 16.98 -14.37
C ARG A 121 9.03 17.23 -13.97
N LYS A 122 8.52 18.44 -14.19
CA LYS A 122 7.11 18.76 -13.95
C LYS A 122 6.21 17.87 -14.82
N MET A 123 6.52 17.69 -16.10
CA MET A 123 5.78 16.85 -17.01
C MET A 123 5.80 15.38 -16.58
N VAL A 124 6.97 14.80 -16.30
CA VAL A 124 7.11 13.42 -15.79
C VAL A 124 6.25 13.21 -14.55
N ARG A 125 6.30 14.14 -13.59
CA ARG A 125 5.50 14.04 -12.36
C ARG A 125 4.01 14.16 -12.63
N GLN A 126 3.60 15.01 -13.57
CA GLN A 126 2.22 15.09 -14.04
C GLN A 126 1.77 13.78 -14.69
N THR A 127 2.56 13.23 -15.61
CA THR A 127 2.29 11.93 -16.25
C THR A 127 2.16 10.82 -15.21
N ARG A 128 3.11 10.69 -14.27
CA ARG A 128 3.02 9.70 -13.18
C ARG A 128 1.79 9.91 -12.28
N SER A 129 1.43 11.16 -12.00
CA SER A 129 0.22 11.47 -11.23
C SER A 129 -1.05 11.11 -11.99
N LEU A 130 -1.08 11.37 -13.30
CA LEU A 130 -2.19 11.02 -14.19
C LEU A 130 -2.29 9.50 -14.38
N GLU A 131 -1.18 8.80 -14.56
CA GLU A 131 -1.11 7.33 -14.60
C GLU A 131 -1.53 6.71 -13.27
N SER A 132 -1.14 7.31 -12.15
CA SER A 132 -1.64 6.92 -10.84
C SER A 132 -3.15 7.11 -10.76
N ALA A 133 -3.68 8.25 -11.22
CA ALA A 133 -5.12 8.51 -11.32
C ALA A 133 -5.83 7.59 -12.33
N LEU A 134 -5.15 7.14 -13.39
CA LEU A 134 -5.67 6.13 -14.32
C LEU A 134 -5.65 4.73 -13.69
N LYS A 135 -4.65 4.40 -12.85
CA LYS A 135 -4.69 3.21 -11.98
C LYS A 135 -5.81 3.30 -10.96
N HIS A 136 -6.24 4.51 -10.55
CA HIS A 136 -7.44 4.70 -9.73
C HIS A 136 -8.73 4.32 -10.48
N ARG A 137 -8.72 4.14 -11.82
CA ARG A 137 -9.87 3.57 -12.56
C ARG A 137 -10.19 2.12 -12.17
N ASP A 138 -9.31 1.45 -11.43
CA ASP A 138 -9.67 0.20 -10.77
C ASP A 138 -9.20 0.15 -9.31
N ALA A 139 -9.60 1.16 -8.52
CA ALA A 139 -9.43 1.17 -7.07
C ALA A 139 -9.90 -0.14 -6.42
N ALA A 140 -10.89 -0.83 -6.99
CA ALA A 140 -11.33 -2.14 -6.54
C ALA A 140 -10.24 -3.22 -6.68
N SER A 141 -9.48 -3.25 -7.79
CA SER A 141 -8.36 -4.18 -7.94
C SER A 141 -7.15 -3.83 -7.09
N VAL A 142 -6.89 -2.54 -6.87
CA VAL A 142 -5.78 -2.10 -6.01
C VAL A 142 -6.07 -2.43 -4.54
N ASN A 143 -7.27 -2.12 -4.07
CA ASN A 143 -7.65 -2.29 -2.66
C ASN A 143 -8.03 -3.74 -2.31
N PHE A 144 -8.50 -4.50 -3.30
CA PHE A 144 -8.83 -5.92 -3.14
C PHE A 144 -8.08 -6.75 -4.19
N PRO A 145 -6.75 -6.93 -4.04
CA PRO A 145 -5.95 -7.72 -4.98
C PRO A 145 -6.30 -9.20 -4.86
N GLY A 146 -6.15 -9.96 -5.95
CA GLY A 146 -6.44 -11.40 -5.94
C GLY A 146 -7.20 -11.89 -7.17
N LYS A 147 -7.36 -13.21 -7.24
CA LYS A 147 -8.03 -13.93 -8.33
C LYS A 147 -9.19 -14.81 -7.85
N SER A 148 -9.46 -14.88 -6.54
CA SER A 148 -10.56 -15.70 -6.01
C SER A 148 -11.91 -15.26 -6.55
N ALA A 149 -12.85 -16.20 -6.63
CA ALA A 149 -14.23 -15.92 -7.01
C ALA A 149 -14.84 -14.84 -6.09
N ALA A 150 -14.66 -14.98 -4.78
CA ALA A 150 -15.14 -14.03 -3.78
C ALA A 150 -14.62 -12.59 -4.00
N VAL A 151 -13.34 -12.42 -4.31
CA VAL A 151 -12.76 -11.09 -4.57
C VAL A 151 -13.17 -10.55 -5.93
N LYS A 152 -13.29 -11.40 -6.96
CA LYS A 152 -13.82 -10.99 -8.27
C LYS A 152 -15.26 -10.49 -8.16
N GLU A 153 -16.09 -11.21 -7.41
CA GLU A 153 -17.47 -10.85 -7.12
C GLU A 153 -17.54 -9.53 -6.35
N LEU A 154 -16.79 -9.40 -5.25
CA LEU A 154 -16.70 -8.16 -4.48
C LEU A 154 -16.34 -6.98 -5.38
N ARG A 155 -15.26 -7.08 -6.17
CA ARG A 155 -14.84 -5.99 -7.06
C ARG A 155 -15.92 -5.63 -8.08
N GLY A 156 -16.58 -6.64 -8.65
CA GLY A 156 -17.72 -6.43 -9.56
C GLY A 156 -18.85 -5.65 -8.88
N THR A 157 -19.22 -6.04 -7.66
CA THR A 157 -20.26 -5.39 -6.87
C THR A 157 -19.87 -3.96 -6.49
N LEU A 158 -18.64 -3.71 -6.02
CA LEU A 158 -18.17 -2.36 -5.66
C LEU A 158 -18.23 -1.41 -6.87
N ARG A 159 -17.84 -1.86 -8.07
CA ARG A 159 -17.93 -1.05 -9.31
C ARG A 159 -19.38 -0.77 -9.73
N LYS A 160 -20.26 -1.77 -9.62
CA LYS A 160 -21.69 -1.58 -9.93
C LYS A 160 -22.31 -0.58 -8.96
N VAL A 161 -22.03 -0.72 -7.67
CA VAL A 161 -22.60 0.10 -6.61
C VAL A 161 -22.07 1.53 -6.63
N SER A 162 -20.80 1.75 -6.99
CA SER A 162 -20.25 3.12 -7.09
C SER A 162 -21.00 3.99 -8.11
N SER A 163 -21.51 3.38 -9.18
CA SER A 163 -22.29 4.04 -10.23
C SER A 163 -23.76 4.30 -9.85
N LEU A 164 -24.21 3.83 -8.67
CA LEU A 164 -25.58 3.98 -8.21
C LEU A 164 -25.69 5.05 -7.13
N ARG A 165 -26.86 5.72 -7.09
CA ARG A 165 -27.25 6.67 -6.05
C ARG A 165 -27.92 6.01 -4.84
N ALA A 166 -27.85 4.69 -4.74
CA ALA A 166 -28.40 3.94 -3.61
C ALA A 166 -27.46 3.99 -2.40
N HIS A 167 -28.02 3.87 -1.19
CA HIS A 167 -27.21 3.66 0.01
C HIS A 167 -26.60 2.26 0.00
N VAL A 168 -25.52 2.05 0.74
CA VAL A 168 -24.76 0.80 0.70
C VAL A 168 -24.47 0.31 2.11
N HIS A 169 -24.80 -0.95 2.36
CA HIS A 169 -24.48 -1.62 3.60
C HIS A 169 -23.36 -2.63 3.40
N LEU A 170 -22.21 -2.36 4.00
CA LEU A 170 -21.04 -3.22 3.96
C LEU A 170 -20.98 -4.06 5.23
N HIS A 171 -21.15 -5.37 5.11
CA HIS A 171 -21.12 -6.29 6.25
C HIS A 171 -20.08 -7.39 6.09
N GLY A 172 -19.71 -8.04 7.19
CA GLY A 172 -18.68 -9.08 7.23
C GLY A 172 -17.91 -9.05 8.56
N GLU A 173 -17.09 -10.06 8.80
CA GLU A 173 -16.36 -10.22 10.08
C GLU A 173 -15.44 -9.04 10.42
N ILE A 174 -14.93 -9.04 11.65
CA ILE A 174 -13.95 -8.05 12.10
C ILE A 174 -12.69 -8.15 11.23
N GLY A 175 -12.12 -7.00 10.86
CA GLY A 175 -10.85 -6.97 10.14
C GLY A 175 -10.89 -7.31 8.64
N VAL A 176 -12.03 -7.63 8.03
CA VAL A 176 -12.12 -8.01 6.59
C VAL A 176 -11.88 -6.86 5.60
N GLY A 177 -11.80 -5.61 6.06
CA GLY A 177 -11.57 -4.45 5.19
C GLY A 177 -12.82 -3.66 4.79
N LYS A 178 -13.91 -3.70 5.57
CA LYS A 178 -15.15 -2.93 5.30
C LYS A 178 -14.91 -1.42 5.08
N LYS A 179 -14.04 -0.79 5.89
CA LYS A 179 -13.66 0.63 5.72
C LYS A 179 -12.99 0.87 4.35
N LEU A 180 -12.13 -0.06 3.93
CA LEU A 180 -11.47 0.02 2.64
C LEU A 180 -12.46 -0.16 1.50
N ALA A 181 -13.48 -1.01 1.66
CA ALA A 181 -14.57 -1.16 0.69
C ALA A 181 -15.38 0.14 0.56
N ALA A 182 -15.73 0.79 1.67
CA ALA A 182 -16.42 2.08 1.64
C ALA A 182 -15.60 3.17 0.92
N TYR A 183 -14.30 3.26 1.25
CA TYR A 183 -13.38 4.16 0.56
C TYR A 183 -13.26 3.83 -0.94
N THR A 184 -13.28 2.54 -1.30
CA THR A 184 -13.22 2.10 -2.69
C THR A 184 -14.46 2.53 -3.46
N ILE A 185 -15.66 2.41 -2.88
CA ILE A 185 -16.90 2.87 -3.51
C ILE A 185 -16.82 4.38 -3.77
N HIS A 186 -16.38 5.15 -2.78
CA HIS A 186 -16.20 6.59 -2.91
C HIS A 186 -15.19 6.94 -4.02
N SER A 187 -14.00 6.31 -4.00
CA SER A 187 -12.95 6.55 -4.99
C SER A 187 -13.32 6.14 -6.42
N LEU A 188 -14.30 5.24 -6.59
CA LEU A 188 -14.83 4.82 -7.89
C LEU A 188 -16.03 5.66 -8.34
N SER A 189 -16.51 6.59 -7.51
CA SER A 189 -17.65 7.46 -7.85
C SER A 189 -17.11 8.72 -8.52
N GLU A 190 -17.54 8.99 -9.74
CA GLU A 190 -17.03 10.13 -10.53
C GLU A 190 -17.60 11.48 -10.06
N ASP A 191 -18.78 11.48 -9.44
CA ASP A 191 -19.56 12.67 -9.09
C ASP A 191 -19.51 13.05 -7.61
N ARG A 192 -18.76 12.30 -6.79
CA ARG A 192 -18.70 12.47 -5.33
C ARG A 192 -17.30 12.82 -4.86
N GLU A 193 -17.07 14.09 -4.54
CA GLU A 193 -15.76 14.58 -4.08
C GLU A 193 -15.62 14.56 -2.55
N THR A 194 -16.73 14.60 -1.81
CA THR A 194 -16.71 14.66 -0.34
C THR A 194 -17.01 13.31 0.31
N LEU A 195 -16.10 12.87 1.19
CA LEU A 195 -16.27 11.72 2.09
C LEU A 195 -16.23 12.16 3.55
N LEU A 196 -17.36 12.03 4.23
CA LEU A 196 -17.48 12.25 5.67
C LEU A 196 -17.48 10.91 6.42
N SER A 197 -17.10 10.94 7.70
CA SER A 197 -17.15 9.76 8.57
C SER A 197 -17.74 10.10 9.92
N LEU A 198 -18.70 9.28 10.35
CA LEU A 198 -19.23 9.25 11.69
C LEU A 198 -19.01 7.86 12.28
N ASN A 199 -18.55 7.80 13.52
CA ASN A 199 -18.32 6.54 14.24
C ASN A 199 -19.13 6.54 15.51
N PHE A 200 -20.14 5.67 15.63
CA PHE A 200 -21.08 5.62 16.76
C PHE A 200 -20.49 5.14 18.10
N GLN A 201 -19.18 4.97 18.19
CA GLN A 201 -18.51 4.66 19.44
C GLN A 201 -18.27 5.94 20.26
N HIS A 202 -18.92 6.06 21.42
CA HIS A 202 -18.81 7.18 22.36
C HIS A 202 -19.14 8.58 21.77
N VAL A 203 -20.16 8.67 20.91
CA VAL A 203 -20.58 9.95 20.30
C VAL A 203 -21.77 10.53 21.03
N PRO A 204 -21.84 11.87 21.19
CA PRO A 204 -23.02 12.54 21.71
C PRO A 204 -24.30 12.23 20.93
N GLU A 205 -25.45 12.30 21.61
CA GLU A 205 -26.79 12.07 21.03
C GLU A 205 -27.16 13.05 19.91
N ASN A 206 -26.56 14.23 19.89
CA ASN A 206 -26.76 15.29 18.88
C ASN A 206 -25.77 15.22 17.71
N ALA A 207 -24.84 14.26 17.68
CA ALA A 207 -23.75 14.25 16.70
C ALA A 207 -24.22 14.11 15.24
N VAL A 208 -25.35 13.46 14.99
CA VAL A 208 -25.93 13.35 13.64
C VAL A 208 -26.58 14.68 13.23
N GLN A 209 -27.23 15.37 14.17
CA GLN A 209 -27.86 16.66 13.94
C GLN A 209 -26.84 17.77 13.65
N ASP A 210 -25.72 17.77 14.38
CA ASP A 210 -24.66 18.77 14.25
C ASP A 210 -23.72 18.51 13.05
N LEU A 211 -23.93 17.41 12.34
CA LEU A 211 -23.10 17.03 11.20
C LEU A 211 -23.30 18.03 10.05
N ASN A 212 -22.25 18.81 9.77
CA ASN A 212 -22.26 19.75 8.64
C ASN A 212 -22.04 19.01 7.32
N VAL A 213 -23.13 18.54 6.71
CA VAL A 213 -23.12 17.91 5.39
C VAL A 213 -23.14 18.99 4.30
N PRO A 214 -22.21 19.01 3.33
CA PRO A 214 -22.26 19.92 2.19
C PRO A 214 -23.51 19.73 1.31
N LYS A 215 -23.82 20.72 0.47
CA LYS A 215 -24.97 20.61 -0.48
C LYS A 215 -24.67 19.70 -1.68
N GLU A 216 -23.39 19.47 -1.95
CA GLU A 216 -22.86 18.64 -3.03
C GLU A 216 -23.10 17.14 -2.76
N LEU A 217 -22.90 16.32 -3.80
CA LEU A 217 -22.98 14.88 -3.71
C LEU A 217 -21.91 14.35 -2.74
N THR A 218 -22.38 13.86 -1.59
CA THR A 218 -21.52 13.53 -0.45
C THR A 218 -21.72 12.08 -0.05
N ASP A 219 -20.63 11.37 0.22
CA ASP A 219 -20.66 10.07 0.89
C ASP A 219 -20.47 10.24 2.40
N LEU A 220 -21.34 9.63 3.19
CA LEU A 220 -21.20 9.58 4.64
C LEU A 220 -21.01 8.14 5.10
N THR A 221 -19.81 7.85 5.61
CA THR A 221 -19.48 6.55 6.18
C THR A 221 -19.93 6.47 7.63
N LEU A 222 -20.73 5.46 7.94
CA LEU A 222 -21.26 5.20 9.28
C LEU A 222 -20.58 3.95 9.84
N LYS A 223 -19.81 4.12 10.92
CA LYS A 223 -19.09 3.03 11.60
C LYS A 223 -19.79 2.67 12.89
N ASN A 224 -19.81 1.37 13.18
CA ASN A 224 -20.44 0.81 14.38
C ASN A 224 -21.91 1.21 14.50
N ILE A 225 -22.64 1.22 13.38
CA ILE A 225 -24.06 1.64 13.34
C ILE A 225 -24.95 0.82 14.29
N ASN A 226 -24.53 -0.41 14.61
CA ASN A 226 -25.16 -1.26 15.62
C ASN A 226 -25.10 -0.69 17.05
N LEU A 227 -24.27 0.32 17.31
CA LEU A 227 -24.18 1.02 18.60
C LEU A 227 -24.99 2.33 18.61
N ALA A 228 -25.61 2.71 17.49
CA ALA A 228 -26.38 3.95 17.42
C ALA A 228 -27.66 3.84 18.25
N SER A 229 -27.92 4.85 19.08
CA SER A 229 -29.16 4.94 19.86
C SER A 229 -30.40 5.07 18.94
N PRO A 230 -31.61 4.72 19.42
CA PRO A 230 -32.83 4.93 18.64
C PRO A 230 -33.01 6.39 18.18
N ASN A 231 -32.62 7.35 19.02
CA ASN A 231 -32.65 8.77 18.69
C ASN A 231 -31.67 9.12 17.56
N GLN A 232 -30.43 8.62 17.62
CA GLN A 232 -29.46 8.79 16.54
C GLN A 232 -29.92 8.14 15.22
N GLN A 233 -30.57 6.98 15.29
CA GLN A 233 -31.16 6.33 14.11
C GLN A 233 -32.30 7.17 13.50
N HIS A 234 -33.13 7.79 14.34
CA HIS A 234 -34.17 8.72 13.89
C HIS A 234 -33.58 9.97 13.23
N GLN A 235 -32.53 10.56 13.82
CA GLN A 235 -31.83 11.70 13.23
C GLN A 235 -31.19 11.38 11.87
N LEU A 236 -30.75 10.13 11.66
CA LEU A 236 -30.25 9.67 10.35
C LEU A 236 -31.37 9.63 9.30
N LEU A 237 -32.56 9.16 9.67
CA LEU A 237 -33.73 9.17 8.77
C LEU A 237 -34.06 10.61 8.35
N ASP A 238 -34.12 11.53 9.31
CA ASP A 238 -34.33 12.96 9.03
C ASP A 238 -33.23 13.56 8.16
N LEU A 239 -31.99 13.12 8.33
CA LEU A 239 -30.87 13.58 7.51
C LEU A 239 -30.99 13.10 6.06
N ILE A 240 -31.39 11.84 5.85
CA ILE A 240 -31.62 11.27 4.51
C ILE A 240 -32.71 12.08 3.77
N VAL A 241 -33.81 12.38 4.45
CA VAL A 241 -34.92 13.16 3.86
C VAL A 241 -34.48 14.59 3.55
N ARG A 242 -33.76 15.25 4.46
CA ARG A 242 -33.27 16.63 4.27
C ARG A 242 -32.18 16.73 3.19
N ARG A 243 -31.44 15.66 2.92
CA ARG A 243 -30.27 15.65 2.02
C ARG A 243 -30.37 14.53 0.98
N PRO A 244 -31.12 14.72 -0.11
CA PRO A 244 -31.27 13.70 -1.16
C PRO A 244 -29.96 13.39 -1.93
N ASN A 245 -28.97 14.29 -1.87
CA ASN A 245 -27.65 14.10 -2.48
C ASN A 245 -26.69 13.24 -1.62
N LEU A 246 -27.09 12.91 -0.39
CA LEU A 246 -26.31 12.12 0.54
C LEU A 246 -26.41 10.64 0.19
N ARG A 247 -25.28 9.94 0.14
CA ARG A 247 -25.24 8.47 0.13
C ARG A 247 -24.63 7.97 1.42
N LEU A 248 -25.37 7.13 2.13
CA LEU A 248 -24.89 6.47 3.33
C LEU A 248 -24.12 5.20 2.96
N LEU A 249 -22.94 5.05 3.54
CA LEU A 249 -22.09 3.86 3.46
C LEU A 249 -21.98 3.26 4.87
N PHE A 250 -22.87 2.31 5.19
CA PHE A 250 -22.91 1.67 6.50
C PHE A 250 -21.86 0.57 6.60
N THR A 251 -21.28 0.40 7.77
CA THR A 251 -20.42 -0.75 8.07
C THR A 251 -20.87 -1.45 9.35
N SER A 252 -20.99 -2.78 9.31
CA SER A 252 -21.34 -3.60 10.47
C SER A 252 -20.68 -4.98 10.40
N ILE A 253 -20.77 -5.73 11.50
CA ILE A 253 -20.41 -7.15 11.50
C ILE A 253 -21.55 -7.98 10.88
N HIS A 254 -22.78 -7.69 11.29
CA HIS A 254 -24.00 -8.43 10.96
C HIS A 254 -24.64 -8.00 9.63
N SER A 255 -25.38 -8.91 8.97
CA SER A 255 -26.23 -8.58 7.82
C SER A 255 -27.37 -7.63 8.23
N MET A 256 -28.06 -7.03 7.26
CA MET A 256 -29.17 -6.12 7.59
C MET A 256 -30.30 -6.88 8.30
N GLU A 257 -30.61 -8.12 7.90
CA GLU A 257 -31.63 -8.92 8.59
C GLU A 257 -31.28 -9.14 10.06
N GLN A 258 -30.02 -9.44 10.33
CA GLN A 258 -29.51 -9.63 11.69
C GLN A 258 -29.54 -8.31 12.49
N LEU A 259 -29.22 -7.17 11.88
CA LEU A 259 -29.30 -5.88 12.56
C LEU A 259 -30.74 -5.55 13.00
N VAL A 260 -31.71 -5.77 12.13
CA VAL A 260 -33.14 -5.55 12.45
C VAL A 260 -33.57 -6.45 13.62
N GLN A 261 -33.16 -7.72 13.62
CA GLN A 261 -33.40 -8.63 14.76
C GLN A 261 -32.80 -8.14 16.09
N HIS A 262 -31.75 -7.31 16.04
CA HIS A 262 -31.09 -6.74 17.22
C HIS A 262 -31.55 -5.30 17.52
N GLY A 263 -32.71 -4.88 17.01
CA GLY A 263 -33.33 -3.60 17.34
C GLY A 263 -32.90 -2.43 16.45
N PHE A 264 -32.33 -2.69 15.28
CA PHE A 264 -32.13 -1.65 14.25
C PHE A 264 -33.46 -1.26 13.62
N HIS A 265 -33.69 0.05 13.45
CA HIS A 265 -34.98 0.59 13.04
C HIS A 265 -35.38 0.13 11.61
N GLU A 266 -36.59 -0.43 11.48
CA GLU A 266 -37.08 -0.99 10.21
C GLU A 266 -37.11 0.03 9.08
N ASP A 267 -37.54 1.27 9.35
CA ASP A 267 -37.54 2.33 8.33
C ASP A 267 -36.14 2.63 7.76
N LEU A 268 -35.10 2.54 8.60
CA LEU A 268 -33.72 2.78 8.16
C LEU A 268 -33.20 1.58 7.35
N ALA A 269 -33.64 0.36 7.68
CA ALA A 269 -33.39 -0.84 6.88
C ALA A 269 -34.20 -0.86 5.56
N GLY A 270 -35.37 -0.21 5.54
CA GLY A 270 -36.30 -0.12 4.41
C GLY A 270 -35.92 0.93 3.36
N VAL A 271 -34.94 1.80 3.65
CA VAL A 271 -34.37 2.68 2.63
C VAL A 271 -33.72 1.83 1.53
N ARG A 272 -33.62 2.36 0.31
CA ARG A 272 -32.96 1.68 -0.83
C ARG A 272 -31.47 1.44 -0.54
N ILE A 273 -31.19 0.33 0.13
CA ILE A 273 -29.88 -0.10 0.59
C ILE A 273 -29.45 -1.33 -0.19
N ILE A 274 -28.27 -1.25 -0.80
CA ILE A 274 -27.61 -2.41 -1.43
C ILE A 274 -26.69 -3.05 -0.40
N GLN A 275 -26.93 -4.32 -0.08
CA GLN A 275 -26.08 -5.08 0.81
C GLN A 275 -24.86 -5.64 0.05
N VAL A 276 -23.68 -5.48 0.63
CA VAL A 276 -22.40 -5.94 0.08
C VAL A 276 -21.63 -6.68 1.17
N LYS A 277 -21.50 -8.00 1.02
CA LYS A 277 -20.66 -8.83 1.90
C LYS A 277 -19.19 -8.66 1.53
N VAL A 278 -18.36 -8.30 2.50
CA VAL A 278 -16.90 -8.30 2.34
C VAL A 278 -16.36 -9.66 2.82
N PRO A 279 -15.68 -10.44 1.96
CA PRO A 279 -15.28 -11.79 2.27
C PRO A 279 -14.13 -11.83 3.28
N THR A 280 -14.13 -12.85 4.13
CA THR A 280 -13.05 -13.13 5.09
C THR A 280 -11.82 -13.66 4.37
N LEU A 281 -10.65 -13.60 5.01
CA LEU A 281 -9.42 -14.20 4.50
C LEU A 281 -9.56 -15.72 4.27
N LYS A 282 -10.38 -16.40 5.07
CA LYS A 282 -10.73 -17.82 4.92
C LYS A 282 -11.51 -18.12 3.64
N GLU A 283 -12.38 -17.20 3.22
CA GLU A 283 -13.16 -17.31 1.98
C GLU A 283 -12.34 -17.01 0.71
N ARG A 284 -11.15 -16.39 0.87
CA ARG A 284 -10.23 -16.01 -0.22
C ARG A 284 -8.81 -16.52 -0.02
N LYS A 285 -8.65 -17.73 0.54
CA LYS A 285 -7.33 -18.33 0.88
C LYS A 285 -6.30 -18.26 -0.26
N GLN A 286 -6.72 -18.51 -1.49
CA GLN A 286 -5.83 -18.43 -2.66
C GLN A 286 -5.20 -17.04 -2.90
N ASP A 287 -5.78 -15.98 -2.31
CA ASP A 287 -5.28 -14.61 -2.45
C ASP A 287 -4.37 -14.19 -1.29
N LEU A 288 -4.12 -15.04 -0.29
CA LEU A 288 -3.26 -14.70 0.83
C LEU A 288 -1.79 -14.41 0.44
N PRO A 289 -1.16 -15.14 -0.52
CA PRO A 289 0.20 -14.83 -0.98
C PRO A 289 0.35 -13.41 -1.50
N ILE A 290 -0.54 -12.98 -2.41
CA ILE A 290 -0.46 -11.63 -2.98
C ILE A 290 -0.79 -10.56 -1.93
N LEU A 291 -1.68 -10.86 -0.98
CA LEU A 291 -1.98 -9.95 0.12
C LEU A 291 -0.79 -9.76 1.05
N ILE A 292 -0.09 -10.84 1.44
CA ILE A 292 1.02 -10.73 2.39
C ILE A 292 2.17 -9.93 1.78
N GLU A 293 2.50 -10.20 0.51
CA GLU A 293 3.52 -9.46 -0.21
C GLU A 293 3.19 -7.97 -0.31
N SER A 294 1.93 -7.64 -0.62
CA SER A 294 1.47 -6.26 -0.69
C SER A 294 1.55 -5.56 0.68
N LEU A 295 1.17 -6.24 1.75
CA LEU A 295 1.22 -5.71 3.12
C LEU A 295 2.66 -5.53 3.61
N MET A 296 3.55 -6.46 3.28
CA MET A 296 4.98 -6.33 3.58
C MET A 296 5.59 -5.16 2.81
N ARG A 297 5.30 -5.02 1.52
CA ARG A 297 5.76 -3.88 0.71
C ARG A 297 5.23 -2.54 1.25
N GLN A 298 3.97 -2.51 1.69
CA GLN A 298 3.39 -1.32 2.32
C GLN A 298 4.09 -1.00 3.65
N SER A 299 4.37 -2.02 4.46
CA SER A 299 5.03 -1.87 5.76
C SER A 299 6.46 -1.38 5.62
N ALA A 300 7.25 -2.00 4.74
CA ALA A 300 8.62 -1.59 4.41
C ALA A 300 8.68 -0.11 3.98
N ARG A 301 7.80 0.29 3.03
CA ARG A 301 7.68 1.70 2.61
C ARG A 301 7.27 2.64 3.74
N SER A 302 6.36 2.22 4.62
CA SER A 302 5.90 3.07 5.73
C SER A 302 6.97 3.28 6.80
N MET A 303 7.91 2.33 6.92
CA MET A 303 9.00 2.34 7.89
C MET A 303 10.32 2.83 7.28
N ASP A 304 10.32 3.24 6.00
CA ASP A 304 11.52 3.60 5.23
C ASP A 304 12.60 2.50 5.25
N MET A 305 12.15 1.25 5.17
CA MET A 305 13.00 0.06 5.14
C MET A 305 12.96 -0.60 3.76
N ASP A 306 14.05 -1.28 3.42
CA ASP A 306 14.08 -2.16 2.27
C ASP A 306 13.16 -3.37 2.48
N MET A 307 12.62 -3.88 1.38
CA MET A 307 11.83 -5.10 1.40
C MET A 307 12.77 -6.28 1.72
N PRO A 308 12.52 -7.08 2.78
CA PRO A 308 13.35 -8.24 3.06
C PRO A 308 13.16 -9.33 2.00
N ASP A 309 14.16 -10.20 1.86
CA ASP A 309 14.04 -11.41 1.06
C ASP A 309 12.89 -12.27 1.58
N ILE A 310 11.97 -12.63 0.68
CA ILE A 310 10.79 -13.42 1.02
C ILE A 310 11.21 -14.89 1.21
N PRO A 311 11.11 -15.48 2.42
CA PRO A 311 11.45 -16.88 2.61
C PRO A 311 10.54 -17.78 1.78
N HIS A 312 11.10 -18.83 1.16
CA HIS A 312 10.33 -19.80 0.38
C HIS A 312 9.20 -20.49 1.19
N THR A 313 9.33 -20.54 2.52
CA THR A 313 8.33 -21.10 3.43
C THR A 313 7.19 -20.13 3.78
N LEU A 314 7.31 -18.83 3.46
CA LEU A 314 6.35 -17.82 3.85
C LEU A 314 4.94 -18.14 3.35
N HIS A 315 4.80 -18.48 2.07
CA HIS A 315 3.50 -18.80 1.49
C HIS A 315 2.84 -19.98 2.17
N ALA A 316 3.60 -21.03 2.49
CA ALA A 316 3.09 -22.20 3.21
C ALA A 316 2.60 -21.81 4.62
N GLN A 317 3.37 -21.01 5.35
CA GLN A 317 2.98 -20.53 6.69
C GLN A 317 1.71 -19.66 6.64
N VAL A 318 1.62 -18.78 5.66
CA VAL A 318 0.49 -17.88 5.47
C VAL A 318 -0.78 -18.64 5.07
N MET A 319 -0.66 -19.70 4.27
CA MET A 319 -1.80 -20.55 3.86
C MET A 319 -2.31 -21.48 4.96
N ALA A 320 -1.40 -21.95 5.81
CA ALA A 320 -1.71 -22.78 6.97
C ALA A 320 -2.55 -22.02 8.01
N LYS A 321 -2.18 -20.76 8.28
CA LYS A 321 -2.80 -19.95 9.32
C LYS A 321 -4.28 -19.64 9.02
N ASN A 322 -5.10 -19.63 10.08
CA ASN A 322 -6.54 -19.38 9.98
C ASN A 322 -6.92 -17.89 9.81
N TRP A 323 -6.07 -16.95 10.25
CA TRP A 323 -6.31 -15.51 10.22
C TRP A 323 -7.66 -15.11 10.84
N ASP A 324 -7.84 -15.40 12.12
CA ASP A 324 -9.12 -15.20 12.82
C ASP A 324 -9.50 -13.70 12.90
N ASP A 325 -8.51 -12.82 12.97
CA ASP A 325 -8.70 -11.36 12.95
C ASP A 325 -8.51 -10.74 11.56
N ASN A 326 -8.45 -11.56 10.50
CA ASN A 326 -8.36 -11.13 9.10
C ASN A 326 -7.16 -10.18 8.82
N LEU A 327 -7.39 -9.02 8.20
CA LEU A 327 -6.32 -8.11 7.73
C LEU A 327 -5.49 -7.46 8.87
N PRO A 328 -6.06 -7.05 10.02
CA PRO A 328 -5.28 -6.65 11.19
C PRO A 328 -4.16 -7.63 11.55
N GLU A 329 -4.51 -8.89 11.82
CA GLU A 329 -3.53 -9.92 12.18
C GLU A 329 -2.52 -10.18 11.06
N MET A 330 -2.97 -10.16 9.80
CA MET A 330 -2.09 -10.31 8.64
C MET A 330 -1.12 -9.14 8.48
N ARG A 331 -1.55 -7.91 8.81
CA ARG A 331 -0.69 -6.73 8.79
C ARG A 331 0.36 -6.81 9.90
N ASP A 332 -0.03 -7.19 11.11
CA ASP A 332 0.90 -7.31 12.23
C ASP A 332 1.96 -8.40 11.94
N PHE A 333 1.53 -9.50 11.33
CA PHE A 333 2.44 -10.53 10.84
C PHE A 333 3.39 -9.99 9.75
N ALA A 334 2.88 -9.25 8.76
CA ALA A 334 3.70 -8.63 7.72
C ALA A 334 4.74 -7.65 8.29
N GLN A 335 4.35 -6.82 9.25
CA GLN A 335 5.23 -5.88 9.94
C GLN A 335 6.33 -6.61 10.70
N SER A 336 5.97 -7.66 11.45
CA SER A 336 6.95 -8.47 12.18
C SER A 336 7.96 -9.16 11.25
N MET A 337 7.54 -9.58 10.05
CA MET A 337 8.43 -10.10 9.02
C MET A 337 9.39 -9.03 8.49
N VAL A 338 8.89 -7.82 8.20
CA VAL A 338 9.72 -6.68 7.74
C VAL A 338 10.74 -6.27 8.80
N LEU A 339 10.36 -6.28 10.07
CA LEU A 339 11.25 -6.00 11.20
C LEU A 339 12.24 -7.13 11.50
N GLY A 340 12.15 -8.27 10.82
CA GLY A 340 13.01 -9.43 11.05
C GLY A 340 12.72 -10.21 12.35
N LEU A 341 11.66 -9.86 13.09
CA LEU A 341 11.31 -10.46 14.39
C LEU A 341 10.84 -11.92 14.25
N ASN A 342 10.29 -12.27 13.09
CA ASN A 342 9.84 -13.63 12.76
C ASN A 342 10.81 -14.40 11.85
N MET A 343 11.95 -13.80 11.47
CA MET A 343 12.93 -14.47 10.63
C MET A 343 13.88 -15.30 11.49
N ARG A 344 13.58 -16.60 11.64
CA ARG A 344 14.69 -17.54 11.81
C ARG A 344 15.46 -17.52 10.50
N THR A 345 16.59 -16.84 10.49
CA THR A 345 17.53 -16.75 9.37
C THR A 345 18.04 -18.14 9.02
N HIS A 346 17.27 -18.90 8.26
CA HIS A 346 17.85 -19.96 7.46
C HIS A 346 18.46 -19.27 6.26
N LYS A 347 19.80 -19.29 6.17
CA LYS A 347 20.51 -19.00 4.92
C LYS A 347 19.75 -19.71 3.80
N ALA A 348 19.39 -18.96 2.76
CA ALA A 348 18.71 -19.48 1.59
C ALA A 348 19.60 -20.51 0.89
N GLU A 349 19.56 -21.76 1.34
CA GLU A 349 19.87 -22.88 0.48
C GLU A 349 18.75 -22.94 -0.55
N THR A 350 19.10 -22.86 -1.83
CA THR A 350 18.17 -23.09 -2.94
C THR A 350 17.63 -24.52 -2.85
N LEU A 351 16.50 -24.67 -2.16
CA LEU A 351 15.80 -25.94 -2.03
C LEU A 351 15.20 -26.31 -3.39
N THR A 352 15.48 -27.54 -3.83
CA THR A 352 14.85 -28.14 -5.01
C THR A 352 13.34 -28.30 -4.79
N LEU A 353 12.56 -28.43 -5.88
CA LEU A 353 11.10 -28.63 -5.79
C LEU A 353 10.74 -29.82 -4.89
N ALA A 354 11.51 -30.91 -4.94
CA ALA A 354 11.31 -32.07 -4.08
C ALA A 354 11.42 -31.71 -2.59
N GLN A 355 12.45 -30.92 -2.22
CA GLN A 355 12.65 -30.46 -0.85
C GLN A 355 11.58 -29.45 -0.41
N GLN A 356 11.08 -28.62 -1.33
CA GLN A 356 9.98 -27.70 -1.05
C GLN A 356 8.67 -28.45 -0.79
N MET A 357 8.37 -29.47 -1.60
CA MET A 357 7.21 -30.34 -1.41
C MET A 357 7.29 -31.10 -0.09
N GLU A 358 8.47 -31.61 0.28
CA GLU A 358 8.71 -32.24 1.58
C GLU A 358 8.51 -31.28 2.75
N ALA A 359 9.03 -30.05 2.67
CA ALA A 359 8.86 -29.04 3.72
C ALA A 359 7.39 -28.64 3.89
N PHE A 360 6.66 -28.50 2.78
CA PHE A 360 5.22 -28.22 2.79
C PHE A 360 4.42 -29.38 3.39
N GLU A 361 4.70 -30.60 2.95
CA GLU A 361 4.08 -31.82 3.46
C GLU A 361 4.27 -31.95 4.99
N LYS A 362 5.50 -31.74 5.46
CA LYS A 362 5.84 -31.73 6.89
C LYS A 362 5.01 -30.71 7.68
N LEU A 363 4.84 -29.49 7.15
CA LEU A 363 4.07 -28.43 7.80
C LEU A 363 2.59 -28.81 7.92
N VAL A 364 1.98 -29.30 6.85
CA VAL A 364 0.56 -29.71 6.82
C VAL A 364 0.30 -30.85 7.82
N LEU A 365 1.20 -31.83 7.90
CA LEU A 365 1.11 -32.94 8.86
C LEU A 365 1.15 -32.44 10.31
N ILE A 366 2.11 -31.56 10.64
CA ILE A 366 2.26 -30.99 11.99
C ILE A 366 1.04 -30.16 12.38
N GLU A 367 0.55 -29.29 11.48
CA GLU A 367 -0.59 -28.43 11.77
C GLU A 367 -1.87 -29.24 11.99
N THR A 368 -2.07 -30.29 11.19
CA THR A 368 -3.24 -31.16 11.33
C THR A 368 -3.17 -31.99 12.62
N LEU A 369 -1.98 -32.47 13.01
CA LEU A 369 -1.78 -33.12 14.29
C LEU A 369 -2.04 -32.18 15.47
N LYS A 370 -1.62 -30.91 15.38
CA LYS A 370 -1.92 -29.88 16.39
C LYS A 370 -3.42 -29.63 16.51
N LYS A 371 -4.13 -29.46 15.39
CA LYS A 371 -5.60 -29.24 15.38
C LYS A 371 -6.37 -30.40 16.01
N ASN A 372 -5.87 -31.62 15.90
CA ASN A 372 -6.51 -32.82 16.44
C ASN A 372 -5.85 -33.35 17.72
N ASN A 373 -5.11 -32.51 18.46
CA ASN A 373 -4.49 -32.87 19.74
C ASN A 373 -3.68 -34.18 19.69
N GLY A 374 -2.87 -34.37 18.65
CA GLY A 374 -2.02 -35.55 18.48
C GLY A 374 -2.77 -36.84 18.16
N LYS A 375 -4.06 -36.78 17.82
CA LYS A 375 -4.84 -37.93 17.36
C LYS A 375 -4.58 -38.20 15.89
N ALA A 376 -3.64 -39.10 15.63
CA ALA A 376 -3.23 -39.49 14.28
C ALA A 376 -4.38 -40.05 13.43
N SER A 377 -5.28 -40.84 14.01
CA SER A 377 -6.43 -41.41 13.27
C SER A 377 -7.40 -40.34 12.77
N GLU A 378 -7.65 -39.30 13.55
CA GLU A 378 -8.52 -38.18 13.17
C GLU A 378 -7.80 -37.26 12.16
N SER A 379 -6.48 -37.08 12.34
CA SER A 379 -5.65 -36.29 11.42
C SER A 379 -5.53 -36.92 10.02
N ALA A 380 -5.43 -38.25 9.95
CA ALA A 380 -5.42 -38.98 8.67
C ALA A 380 -6.74 -38.80 7.91
N ILE A 381 -7.88 -38.87 8.62
CA ILE A 381 -9.21 -38.64 8.04
C ILE A 381 -9.34 -37.19 7.56
N ALA A 382 -8.88 -36.21 8.35
CA ALA A 382 -8.93 -34.80 7.99
C ALA A 382 -8.13 -34.45 6.73
N LEU A 383 -7.03 -35.18 6.47
CA LEU A 383 -6.22 -35.03 5.25
C LEU A 383 -6.68 -35.93 4.09
N GLY A 384 -7.70 -36.77 4.29
CA GLY A 384 -8.16 -37.71 3.27
C GLY A 384 -7.16 -38.83 2.95
N LEU A 385 -6.25 -39.15 3.88
CA LEU A 385 -5.20 -40.15 3.68
C LEU A 385 -5.56 -41.48 4.36
N PRO A 386 -5.24 -42.64 3.74
CA PRO A 386 -5.29 -43.92 4.45
C PRO A 386 -4.40 -43.88 5.69
N ARG A 387 -4.86 -44.48 6.80
CA ARG A 387 -4.12 -44.46 8.08
C ARG A 387 -2.67 -44.91 7.93
N LYS A 388 -2.44 -45.99 7.19
CA LYS A 388 -1.09 -46.52 6.93
C LYS A 388 -0.19 -45.48 6.25
N THR A 389 -0.65 -44.89 5.15
CA THR A 389 0.06 -43.83 4.40
C THR A 389 0.37 -42.62 5.28
N PHE A 390 -0.59 -42.20 6.12
CA PHE A 390 -0.35 -41.11 7.07
C PHE A 390 0.76 -41.44 8.06
N TYR A 391 0.77 -42.65 8.64
CA TYR A 391 1.86 -43.09 9.53
C TYR A 391 3.21 -43.21 8.80
N ASP A 392 3.21 -43.66 7.55
CA ASP A 392 4.43 -43.75 6.72
C ASP A 392 5.02 -42.35 6.47
N HIS A 393 4.16 -41.35 6.21
CA HIS A 393 4.60 -39.96 6.03
C HIS A 393 5.13 -39.36 7.35
N LEU A 394 4.49 -39.64 8.48
CA LEU A 394 4.99 -39.23 9.79
C LEU A 394 6.36 -39.83 10.11
N ALA A 395 6.56 -41.12 9.80
CA ALA A 395 7.83 -41.80 9.99
C ALA A 395 8.93 -41.21 9.10
N ARG A 396 8.61 -40.87 7.84
CA ARG A 396 9.54 -40.21 6.91
C ARG A 396 10.09 -38.88 7.45
N PHE A 397 9.26 -38.11 8.17
CA PHE A 397 9.64 -36.79 8.70
C PHE A 397 10.01 -36.78 10.19
N ASP A 398 10.12 -37.96 10.81
CA ASP A 398 10.37 -38.16 12.25
C ASP A 398 9.38 -37.39 13.16
N ILE A 399 8.09 -37.37 12.78
CA ILE A 399 7.04 -36.72 13.53
C ILE A 399 6.32 -37.76 14.39
N ARG A 400 6.35 -37.59 15.72
CA ARG A 400 5.62 -38.46 16.64
C ARG A 400 4.30 -37.82 17.06
N PRO A 401 3.13 -38.45 16.80
CA PRO A 401 1.83 -37.93 17.24
C PRO A 401 1.74 -37.67 18.75
N LYS A 402 2.53 -38.39 19.55
CA LYS A 402 2.61 -38.22 21.01
C LYS A 402 3.13 -36.84 21.41
N ASP A 403 3.98 -36.23 20.60
CA ASP A 403 4.59 -34.91 20.86
C ASP A 403 3.55 -33.77 20.73
N PHE A 404 2.35 -34.08 20.24
CA PHE A 404 1.23 -33.14 20.04
C PHE A 404 -0.01 -33.50 20.87
N LYS A 405 0.08 -34.52 21.74
CA LYS A 405 -0.94 -34.80 22.75
C LYS A 405 -0.65 -33.93 23.97
N ASN A 406 -1.52 -32.95 24.21
CA ASN A 406 -1.51 -31.95 25.28
C ASN A 406 -0.26 -31.89 26.20
N THR A 407 0.41 -30.74 26.12
CA THR A 407 0.41 -29.84 27.29
C THR A 407 -1.00 -29.31 27.51
#